data_AF-A0A7X5SB88-F1
#
_entry.id   AF-A0A7X5SB88-F1
#
_cell.length_a   1.000
_cell.length_b   1.000
_cell.length_c   1.000
_cell.angle_alpha   90.00
_cell.angle_beta   90.00
_cell.angle_gamma   90.00
#
_symmetry.space_group_name_H-M   'P 1'
#
loop_
_entity.id
_entity.type
_entity.pdbx_description
1 polymer ?
#
loop_
_entity_poly.entity_id
_entity_poly.type
_entity_poly.pdbx_seq_one_letter_code
_entity_poly.pdbx_strand_id
1 'polypeptide(L)'
;MNHPVHRSPIASFFVGLWDVMNFTRRLIFNLVFFGFLFLVLLLFVVAIARGDGSKPLAERTTLVINPEGTLVEQFSADPVSRSLAKAVGDKSAEEVQLRDLVRVIEAAGKDRKIERVVL
;
A
#
# COMPACT_ATOMS: atom_id res chain seq x y z
N MET A 1 41.99 9.97 42.43
CA MET A 1 42.97 10.79 41.70
C MET A 1 42.77 10.55 40.22
N ASN A 2 42.10 11.48 39.52
CA ASN A 2 41.88 11.37 38.07
C ASN A 2 43.05 12.04 37.37
N HIS A 3 43.91 11.24 36.74
CA HIS A 3 45.01 11.76 35.93
C HIS A 3 44.48 12.24 34.56
N PRO A 4 44.76 13.49 34.15
CA PRO A 4 44.42 13.95 32.81
C PRO A 4 45.37 13.29 31.80
N VAL A 5 44.84 12.33 31.03
CA VAL A 5 45.56 11.66 29.94
C VAL A 5 46.00 12.73 28.93
N HIS A 6 47.29 13.06 28.93
CA HIS A 6 47.89 13.94 27.94
C HIS A 6 47.85 13.24 26.58
N ARG A 7 46.89 13.61 25.74
CA ARG A 7 46.81 13.12 24.35
C ARG A 7 48.00 13.69 23.59
N SER A 8 48.91 12.82 23.15
CA SER A 8 50.04 13.26 22.33
C SER A 8 49.51 13.87 21.01
N PRO A 9 50.07 15.00 20.54
CA PRO A 9 49.60 15.68 19.34
C PRO A 9 49.64 14.80 18.08
N ILE A 10 50.54 13.82 18.07
CA ILE A 10 50.68 12.81 17.02
C ILE A 10 49.50 11.82 17.07
N ALA A 11 49.11 11.36 18.26
CA ALA A 11 47.94 10.49 18.42
C ALA A 11 46.64 11.19 17.98
N SER A 12 46.49 12.49 18.24
CA SER A 12 45.32 13.24 17.74
C SER A 12 45.25 13.34 16.22
N PHE A 13 46.40 13.40 15.52
CA PHE A 13 46.44 13.40 14.06
C PHE A 13 45.98 12.06 13.47
N PHE A 14 46.50 10.94 14.00
CA PHE A 14 46.08 9.60 13.57
C PHE A 14 44.62 9.28 13.92
N VAL A 15 44.13 9.76 15.07
CA VAL A 15 42.71 9.62 15.45
C VAL A 15 41.82 10.42 14.51
N GLY A 16 42.21 11.64 14.13
CA GLY A 16 41.45 12.43 13.14
C GLY A 16 41.37 11.74 11.77
N LEU A 17 42.47 11.15 11.29
CA LEU A 17 42.50 10.41 10.03
C LEU A 17 41.61 9.15 10.08
N TRP A 18 41.62 8.44 11.21
CA TRP A 18 40.73 7.30 11.44
C TRP A 18 39.26 7.71 11.49
N ASP A 19 38.95 8.85 12.09
CA ASP A 19 37.60 9.38 12.16
C ASP A 19 37.07 9.78 10.78
N VAL A 20 37.91 10.36 9.92
CA VAL A 20 37.55 10.64 8.51
C VAL A 20 37.19 9.37 7.75
N MET A 21 37.92 8.28 7.96
CA MET A 21 37.61 7.00 7.33
C MET A 21 36.29 6.41 7.85
N ASN A 22 36.03 6.51 9.15
CA ASN A 22 34.76 6.08 9.74
C ASN A 22 33.59 6.97 9.28
N PHE A 23 33.80 8.28 9.17
CA PHE A 23 32.83 9.22 8.63
C PHE A 23 32.51 8.90 7.17
N THR A 24 33.53 8.67 6.34
CA THR A 24 33.36 8.31 4.92
C THR A 24 32.57 7.02 4.78
N ARG A 25 32.89 6.00 5.59
CA ARG A 25 32.13 4.74 5.62
C ARG A 25 30.66 5.00 5.98
N ARG A 26 30.41 5.76 7.04
CA ARG A 26 29.04 6.13 7.47
C ARG A 26 28.30 6.95 6.42
N LEU A 27 28.98 7.86 5.72
CA LEU A 27 28.42 8.70 4.68
C LEU A 27 27.98 7.87 3.47
N ILE A 28 28.81 6.93 3.01
CA ILE A 28 28.48 6.05 1.88
C ILE A 28 27.29 5.16 2.24
N PHE A 29 27.30 4.51 3.41
CA PHE A 29 26.17 3.68 3.84
C PHE A 29 24.89 4.48 3.99
N ASN A 30 24.95 5.68 4.57
CA ASN A 30 23.79 6.55 4.67
C ASN A 30 23.28 6.99 3.29
N LEU A 31 24.17 7.38 2.37
CA LEU A 31 23.76 7.82 1.03
C LEU A 31 23.10 6.68 0.23
N VAL A 32 23.66 5.47 0.31
CA VAL A 32 23.06 4.28 -0.32
C VAL A 32 21.72 3.94 0.34
N PHE A 33 21.63 3.98 1.68
CA PHE A 33 20.41 3.69 2.41
C PHE A 33 19.30 4.71 2.07
N PHE A 34 19.58 6.01 2.16
CA PHE A 34 18.61 7.05 1.83
C PHE A 34 18.26 7.05 0.34
N GLY A 35 19.23 6.81 -0.55
CA GLY A 35 18.99 6.69 -1.99
C GLY A 35 18.10 5.50 -2.34
N PHE A 36 18.36 4.33 -1.74
CA PHE A 36 17.52 3.15 -1.89
C PHE A 36 16.13 3.37 -1.31
N LEU A 37 16.03 3.95 -0.11
CA LEU A 37 14.76 4.28 0.52
C LEU A 37 13.94 5.25 -0.36
N PHE A 38 14.59 6.28 -0.91
CA PHE A 38 13.97 7.23 -1.83
C PHE A 38 13.47 6.55 -3.10
N LEU A 39 14.26 5.62 -3.67
CA LEU A 39 13.84 4.83 -4.84
C LEU A 39 12.59 3.99 -4.53
N VAL A 40 12.56 3.28 -3.39
CA VAL A 40 11.40 2.50 -2.96
C VAL A 40 10.18 3.39 -2.76
N LEU A 41 10.35 4.54 -2.10
CA LEU A 41 9.27 5.50 -1.90
C LEU A 41 8.73 6.02 -3.23
N LEU A 42 9.60 6.35 -4.18
CA LEU A 42 9.21 6.80 -5.51
C LEU A 42 8.40 5.72 -6.25
N LEU A 43 8.87 4.46 -6.21
CA LEU A 43 8.14 3.34 -6.79
C LEU A 43 6.77 3.16 -6.14
N PHE A 44 6.67 3.31 -4.83
CA PHE A 44 5.41 3.23 -4.10
C PHE A 44 4.44 4.34 -4.48
N VAL A 45 4.91 5.59 -4.54
CA VAL A 45 4.11 6.74 -4.99
C VAL A 45 3.63 6.55 -6.42
N VAL A 46 4.50 6.07 -7.30
CA VAL A 46 4.16 5.76 -8.69
C VAL A 46 3.13 4.62 -8.78
N ALA A 47 3.25 3.59 -7.95
CA ALA A 47 2.29 2.48 -7.90
C ALA A 47 0.92 2.95 -7.43
N ILE A 48 0.84 3.81 -6.41
CA ILE A 48 -0.41 4.42 -5.95
C ILE A 48 -0.99 5.37 -7.01
N ALA A 49 -0.17 6.20 -7.63
CA ALA A 49 -0.61 7.13 -8.67
C ALA A 49 -1.09 6.41 -9.94
N ARG A 50 -0.56 5.21 -10.21
CA ARG A 50 -1.04 4.30 -11.26
C ARG A 50 -2.18 3.39 -10.78
N GLY A 51 -2.57 3.46 -9.51
CA GLY A 51 -3.76 2.81 -8.99
C GLY A 51 -4.97 3.40 -9.68
N ASP A 52 -5.43 2.67 -10.70
CA ASP A 52 -6.63 2.85 -11.52
C ASP A 52 -7.40 4.13 -11.19
N GLY A 53 -6.90 5.25 -11.72
CA GLY A 53 -7.60 6.52 -11.65
C GLY A 53 -8.96 6.29 -12.27
N SER A 54 -9.99 6.23 -11.41
CA SER A 54 -11.37 6.01 -11.79
C SER A 54 -11.67 6.95 -12.96
N LYS A 55 -11.78 6.37 -14.16
CA LYS A 55 -12.16 7.13 -15.34
C LYS A 55 -13.44 7.87 -14.95
N PRO A 56 -13.50 9.21 -15.14
CA PRO A 56 -14.69 9.97 -14.77
C PRO A 56 -15.88 9.28 -15.42
N LEU A 57 -16.87 8.88 -14.61
CA LEU A 57 -18.03 8.13 -15.07
C LEU A 57 -18.65 8.89 -16.25
N ALA A 58 -18.53 8.30 -17.45
CA ALA A 58 -19.08 8.88 -18.65
C ALA A 58 -20.61 8.92 -18.53
N GLU A 59 -21.23 9.94 -19.15
CA GLU A 59 -22.68 9.97 -19.25
C GLU A 59 -23.13 8.75 -20.06
N ARG A 60 -24.05 7.94 -19.50
CA ARG A 60 -24.54 6.64 -20.02
C ARG A 60 -23.59 5.46 -19.81
N THR A 61 -23.32 5.14 -18.55
CA THR A 61 -22.52 3.96 -18.20
C THR A 61 -23.44 2.72 -18.08
N THR A 62 -22.94 1.54 -18.49
CA THR A 62 -23.61 0.26 -18.26
C THR A 62 -23.17 -0.32 -16.93
N LEU A 63 -24.11 -0.70 -16.07
CA LEU A 63 -23.80 -1.46 -14.86
C LEU A 63 -23.59 -2.93 -15.25
N VAL A 64 -22.38 -3.44 -15.08
CA VAL A 64 -22.05 -4.86 -15.26
C VAL A 64 -22.03 -5.51 -13.87
N ILE A 65 -22.91 -6.49 -13.66
CA ILE A 65 -23.00 -7.25 -12.41
C ILE A 65 -22.35 -8.60 -12.66
N ASN A 66 -21.12 -8.79 -12.19
CA ASN A 66 -20.43 -10.08 -12.20
C ASN A 66 -20.10 -10.48 -10.76
N PRO A 67 -21.02 -11.18 -10.05
CA PRO A 67 -20.80 -11.58 -8.67
C PRO A 67 -19.81 -12.75 -8.64
N GLU A 68 -18.59 -12.47 -8.21
CA GLU A 68 -17.58 -13.50 -7.95
C GLU A 68 -17.83 -14.07 -6.54
N GLY A 69 -18.21 -15.35 -6.46
CA GLY A 69 -18.41 -16.05 -5.19
C GLY A 69 -19.83 -16.59 -4.95
N THR A 70 -20.06 -17.14 -3.77
CA THR A 70 -21.33 -17.79 -3.40
C THR A 70 -22.36 -16.73 -2.98
N LEU A 71 -23.57 -16.81 -3.54
CA LEU A 71 -24.69 -15.96 -3.14
C LEU A 71 -25.25 -16.42 -1.79
N VAL A 72 -25.25 -15.53 -0.81
CA VAL A 72 -25.74 -15.80 0.55
C VAL A 72 -26.72 -14.74 1.00
N GLU A 73 -27.67 -15.10 1.86
CA GLU A 73 -28.57 -14.12 2.49
C GLU A 73 -27.88 -13.38 3.64
N GLN A 74 -27.00 -14.07 4.37
CA GLN A 74 -26.19 -13.54 5.45
C GLN A 74 -24.78 -14.12 5.34
N PHE A 75 -23.77 -13.31 5.66
CA PHE A 75 -22.39 -13.78 5.66
C PHE A 75 -22.21 -14.91 6.67
N SER A 76 -21.56 -16.00 6.26
CA SER A 76 -21.26 -17.12 7.15
C SER A 76 -20.07 -16.81 8.07
N ALA A 77 -19.13 -16.00 7.58
CA ALA A 77 -17.92 -15.60 8.29
C ALA A 77 -18.05 -14.22 8.96
N ASP A 78 -17.30 -14.02 10.03
CA ASP A 78 -17.18 -12.72 10.67
C ASP A 78 -16.45 -11.69 9.76
N PRO A 79 -16.69 -10.37 9.97
CA PRO A 79 -16.14 -9.33 9.09
C PRO A 79 -14.61 -9.31 9.03
N VAL A 80 -13.94 -9.70 10.13
CA VAL A 80 -12.47 -9.66 10.24
C VAL A 80 -11.87 -10.82 9.45
N SER A 81 -12.35 -12.03 9.67
CA SER A 81 -11.93 -13.24 8.95
C SER A 81 -12.15 -13.09 7.44
N ARG A 82 -13.28 -12.51 7.02
CA ARG A 82 -13.55 -12.25 5.60
C ARG A 82 -12.59 -11.24 4.99
N SER A 83 -12.30 -10.15 5.70
CA SER A 83 -11.36 -9.12 5.22
C SER A 83 -9.96 -9.69 5.07
N LEU A 84 -9.56 -10.56 6.01
CA LEU A 84 -8.28 -11.26 5.95
C LEU A 84 -8.24 -12.27 4.79
N ALA A 85 -9.27 -13.08 4.61
CA ALA A 85 -9.37 -14.02 3.49
C ALA A 85 -9.26 -13.30 2.14
N LYS A 86 -9.93 -12.14 2.00
CA LYS A 86 -9.83 -11.29 0.81
C LYS A 86 -8.43 -10.71 0.61
N ALA A 87 -7.75 -10.28 1.70
CA ALA A 87 -6.39 -9.75 1.62
C ALA A 87 -5.36 -10.82 1.21
N VAL A 88 -5.59 -12.08 1.59
CA VAL A 88 -4.76 -13.23 1.19
C VAL A 88 -5.11 -13.74 -0.21
N GLY A 89 -6.22 -13.27 -0.80
CA GLY A 89 -6.66 -13.66 -2.14
C GLY A 89 -7.40 -14.99 -2.20
N ASP A 90 -7.98 -15.42 -1.08
CA ASP A 90 -8.80 -16.63 -1.04
C ASP A 90 -10.18 -16.38 -1.65
N LYS A 91 -10.34 -16.78 -2.91
CA LYS A 91 -11.60 -16.66 -3.67
C LYS A 91 -12.67 -17.66 -3.22
N SER A 92 -12.31 -18.70 -2.47
CA SER A 92 -13.28 -19.71 -2.02
C SER A 92 -14.15 -19.22 -0.85
N ALA A 93 -13.68 -18.20 -0.14
CA ALA A 93 -14.40 -17.51 0.92
C ALA A 93 -15.14 -16.25 0.43
N GLU A 94 -15.18 -15.99 -0.89
CA GLU A 94 -15.94 -14.87 -1.43
C GLU A 94 -17.44 -15.18 -1.40
N GLU A 95 -18.14 -14.43 -0.55
CA GLU A 95 -19.60 -14.45 -0.44
C GLU A 95 -20.16 -13.09 -0.85
N VAL A 96 -21.26 -13.10 -1.60
CA VAL A 96 -21.98 -11.90 -2.02
C VAL A 96 -23.39 -11.93 -1.41
N GLN A 97 -23.77 -10.85 -0.73
CA GLN A 97 -25.07 -10.78 -0.05
C GLN A 97 -26.20 -10.47 -1.05
N LEU A 98 -27.25 -11.29 -1.06
CA LEU A 98 -28.42 -11.08 -1.92
C LEU A 98 -29.06 -9.70 -1.69
N ARG A 99 -29.18 -9.27 -0.43
CA ARG A 99 -29.69 -7.94 -0.07
C ARG A 99 -28.91 -6.81 -0.73
N ASP A 100 -27.59 -6.93 -0.79
CA ASP A 100 -26.73 -5.89 -1.35
C ASP A 100 -26.85 -5.86 -2.87
N LEU A 101 -26.95 -7.02 -3.53
CA LEU A 101 -27.23 -7.09 -4.97
C LEU A 101 -28.57 -6.45 -5.33
N VAL A 102 -29.64 -6.77 -4.60
CA VAL A 102 -30.96 -6.17 -4.81
C VAL A 102 -30.90 -4.64 -4.62
N ARG A 103 -30.20 -4.17 -3.59
CA ARG A 103 -30.02 -2.74 -3.33
C ARG A 103 -29.24 -2.04 -4.45
N VAL A 104 -28.21 -2.67 -5.01
CA VAL A 104 -27.43 -2.13 -6.13
C VAL A 104 -28.32 -2.02 -7.39
N ILE A 105 -29.12 -3.04 -7.69
CA ILE A 105 -30.04 -3.01 -8.83
C ILE A 105 -31.10 -1.92 -8.66
N GLU A 106 -31.66 -1.77 -7.45
CA GLU A 106 -32.64 -0.73 -7.16
C GLU A 106 -32.03 0.68 -7.26
N ALA A 107 -30.82 0.87 -6.76
CA ALA A 107 -30.10 2.13 -6.89
C ALA A 107 -29.76 2.45 -8.34
N ALA A 108 -29.38 1.44 -9.13
CA ALA A 108 -29.10 1.57 -10.55
C ALA A 108 -30.32 2.01 -11.35
N GLY A 109 -31.51 1.49 -11.02
CA GLY A 109 -32.76 1.92 -11.64
C GLY A 109 -33.15 3.37 -11.34
N LYS A 110 -32.61 3.97 -10.27
CA LYS A 110 -32.87 5.37 -9.87
C LYS A 110 -31.80 6.35 -10.37
N ASP A 111 -30.66 5.85 -10.85
CA ASP A 111 -29.55 6.69 -11.34
C ASP A 111 -29.72 7.03 -12.82
N ARG A 112 -29.83 8.33 -13.13
CA ARG A 112 -29.95 8.82 -14.51
C ARG A 112 -28.70 8.55 -15.36
N LYS A 113 -27.57 8.23 -14.73
CA LYS A 113 -26.31 7.94 -15.43
C LYS A 113 -26.19 6.49 -15.91
N ILE A 114 -27.03 5.59 -15.39
CA ILE A 114 -27.01 4.16 -15.72
C ILE A 114 -28.10 3.88 -16.76
N GLU A 115 -27.70 3.56 -17.99
CA GLU A 115 -28.67 3.32 -19.08
C GLU A 115 -29.11 1.85 -19.14
N ARG A 116 -28.22 0.93 -18.77
CA ARG A 116 -28.41 -0.53 -18.97
C ARG A 116 -27.76 -1.31 -17.84
N VAL A 117 -28.36 -2.46 -17.52
CA VAL A 117 -27.81 -3.47 -16.61
C VAL A 117 -27.47 -4.72 -17.42
N VAL A 118 -26.27 -5.23 -17.25
CA VAL A 118 -25.81 -6.51 -17.82
C VAL A 118 -25.46 -7.44 -16.67
N LEU A 119 -25.93 -8.68 -16.76
CA LEU A 119 -25.67 -9.78 -15.84
C LEU A 119 -24.64 -10.73 -16.46
#